data_AF-A0A1Y3S7E5-F1
#
_entry.id   AF-A0A1Y3S7E5-F1
#
_cell.length_a   1.000
_cell.length_b   1.000
_cell.length_c   1.000
_cell.angle_alpha   90.00
_cell.angle_beta   90.00
_cell.angle_gamma   90.00
#
_symmetry.space_group_name_H-M   'P 1'
#
loop_
_entity.id
_entity.type
_entity.pdbx_description
1 polymer ?
#
loop_
_entity_poly.entity_id
_entity_poly.type
_entity_poly.pdbx_seq_one_letter_code
_entity_poly.pdbx_strand_id
1 'polypeptide(L)' 'MAKFKLPAVPGTTSKTIRFPNQILEEVEKAIQGTDCNFSQFVIEATRVALENLKEETDQ' A
#
# COMPACT_ATOMS: atom_id res chain seq x y z
N MET A 1 20.05 -27.60 -11.41
CA MET A 1 19.36 -26.86 -12.50
C MET A 1 18.32 -25.96 -11.85
N ALA A 2 18.40 -24.64 -12.05
CA ALA A 2 17.40 -23.72 -11.53
C ALA A 2 16.07 -23.96 -12.26
N LYS A 3 15.03 -24.34 -11.53
CA LYS A 3 13.69 -24.53 -12.11
C LYS A 3 13.13 -23.15 -12.47
N PHE A 4 12.89 -22.91 -13.76
CA PHE A 4 12.16 -21.75 -14.23
C PHE A 4 10.78 -21.76 -13.58
N LYS A 5 10.52 -20.78 -12.70
CA LYS A 5 9.20 -20.54 -12.14
C LYS A 5 8.60 -19.39 -12.94
N LEU A 6 7.44 -19.63 -13.54
CA LEU A 6 6.62 -18.56 -14.08
C LEU A 6 6.42 -17.49 -12.99
N PRO A 7 6.47 -16.19 -13.31
CA PRO A 7 6.19 -15.14 -12.35
C PRO A 7 4.76 -15.34 -11.83
N ALA A 8 4.64 -15.92 -10.63
CA ALA A 8 3.37 -16.06 -9.96
C ALA A 8 2.98 -14.66 -9.52
N VAL A 9 1.98 -14.07 -10.19
CA VAL A 9 1.39 -12.83 -9.74
C VAL A 9 0.87 -13.10 -8.32
N PRO A 10 1.31 -12.35 -7.30
CA PRO A 10 0.84 -12.56 -5.94
C PRO A 10 -0.69 -12.40 -5.92
N GLY A 11 -1.38 -13.35 -5.27
CA GLY A 11 -2.83 -13.29 -5.14
C GLY A 11 -3.25 -12.07 -4.33
N THR A 12 -4.14 -11.24 -4.87
CA THR A 12 -4.69 -10.08 -4.17
C THR A 12 -6.08 -10.39 -3.64
N THR A 13 -6.37 -10.03 -2.40
CA THR A 13 -7.72 -10.10 -1.82
C THR A 13 -8.27 -8.69 -1.63
N SER A 14 -9.46 -8.41 -2.16
CA SER A 14 -10.15 -7.14 -1.90
C SER A 14 -10.60 -7.06 -0.44
N LYS A 15 -10.35 -5.92 0.22
CA LYS A 15 -10.84 -5.62 1.57
C LYS A 15 -11.57 -4.29 1.55
N THR A 16 -12.80 -4.27 2.04
CA THR A 16 -13.60 -3.04 2.16
C THR A 16 -13.42 -2.45 3.56
N ILE A 17 -12.91 -1.22 3.64
CA ILE A 17 -12.74 -0.47 4.90
C ILE A 17 -13.26 0.96 4.72
N ARG A 18 -13.63 1.61 5.82
CA ARG A 18 -14.09 3.01 5.81
C ARG A 18 -12.98 3.93 6.31
N PHE A 19 -12.76 5.02 5.58
CA PHE A 19 -11.87 6.10 6.00
C PHE A 19 -12.70 7.27 6.55
N PRO A 20 -12.22 7.97 7.60
CA PRO A 20 -12.76 9.26 7.97
C PRO A 20 -12.66 10.25 6.81
N ASN A 21 -13.70 11.07 6.60
CA ASN A 21 -13.74 12.02 5.47
C ASN A 21 -12.56 13.00 5.48
N GLN A 22 -12.13 13.46 6.65
CA GLN A 22 -10.98 14.36 6.78
C GLN A 22 -9.70 13.74 6.20
N ILE A 23 -9.47 12.45 6.49
CA ILE A 23 -8.30 11.72 5.97
C ILE A 23 -8.44 11.51 4.46
N LEU A 24 -9.64 11.21 3.97
CA LEU A 24 -9.88 11.05 2.53
C LEU A 24 -9.52 12.33 1.77
N GLU A 25 -10.01 13.49 2.24
CA GLU A 25 -9.72 14.79 1.63
C GLU A 25 -8.22 15.13 1.64
N GLU A 26 -7.51 14.79 2.72
CA GLU A 26 -6.06 15.00 2.82
C GLU A 26 -5.30 14.12 1.82
N VAL A 27 -5.67 12.85 1.68
CA VAL A 27 -5.05 11.94 0.71
C VAL A 27 -5.35 12.40 -0.72
N GLU A 28 -6.59 12.78 -1.02
CA GLU A 28 -6.96 13.29 -2.36
C GLU A 28 -6.19 14.55 -2.73
N LYS A 29 -5.99 15.48 -1.79
CA LYS A 29 -5.14 16.66 -1.99
C LYS A 29 -3.68 16.28 -2.20
N ALA A 30 -3.16 15.30 -1.46
CA ALA A 30 -1.77 14.87 -1.57
C ALA A 30 -1.46 14.20 -2.92
N ILE A 31 -2.41 13.45 -3.49
CA ILE A 31 -2.25 12.81 -4.80
C ILE A 31 -2.72 13.69 -5.97
N GLN A 32 -3.26 14.88 -5.70
CA GLN A 32 -3.73 15.80 -6.73
C GLN A 32 -2.58 16.22 -7.66
N GLY A 33 -2.77 16.03 -8.96
CA GLY A 33 -1.74 16.34 -9.96
C GLY A 33 -0.62 15.28 -10.07
N THR A 34 -0.76 14.16 -9.37
CA THR A 34 0.10 12.97 -9.54
C THR A 34 -0.61 11.91 -10.37
N ASP A 35 0.15 10.99 -10.96
CA ASP A 35 -0.39 9.83 -11.68
C ASP A 35 -0.77 8.66 -10.74
N CYS A 36 -0.85 8.90 -9.42
CA CYS A 36 -1.16 7.90 -8.41
C CYS A 36 -2.65 7.89 -8.07
N ASN A 37 -3.24 6.69 -7.97
CA ASN A 37 -4.60 6.53 -7.46
C ASN A 37 -4.62 6.28 -5.94
N PHE A 38 -5.80 6.46 -5.33
CA PHE A 38 -5.99 6.27 -3.89
C PHE A 38 -5.58 4.87 -3.39
N SER A 39 -5.88 3.82 -4.17
CA SER A 39 -5.50 2.45 -3.79
C SER A 39 -3.99 2.26 -3.77
N GLN A 40 -3.25 2.82 -4.74
CA GLN A 40 -1.78 2.78 -4.77
C GLN A 40 -1.20 3.51 -3.57
N PHE A 41 -1.74 4.69 -3.24
CA PHE A 41 -1.33 5.44 -2.05
C PHE A 41 -1.52 4.61 -0.77
N VAL A 42 -2.70 4.01 -0.59
CA VAL A 42 -2.99 3.20 0.61
C VAL A 42 -2.10 1.95 0.68
N ILE A 43 -1.84 1.28 -0.45
CA ILE A 43 -0.94 0.11 -0.50
C ILE A 43 0.47 0.51 -0.06
N GLU A 44 1.01 1.60 -0.61
CA GLU A 44 2.36 2.05 -0.30
C GLU A 44 2.47 2.55 1.16
N ALA A 45 1.51 3.34 1.62
CA ALA A 45 1.44 3.79 3.01
C ALA A 45 1.39 2.61 3.99
N THR A 46 0.63 1.56 3.66
CA THR A 46 0.55 0.34 4.47
C THR A 46 1.89 -0.41 4.47
N ARG A 47 2.58 -0.47 3.32
CA ARG A 47 3.90 -1.09 3.22
C ARG A 47 4.92 -0.38 4.11
N VAL A 48 5.02 0.95 3.99
CA VAL A 48 5.94 1.78 4.79
C VAL A 48 5.62 1.67 6.27
N ALA A 49 4.34 1.71 6.65
CA ALA A 49 3.94 1.52 8.05
C ALA A 49 4.37 0.14 8.60
N LEU A 50 4.23 -0.93 7.81
CA LEU A 50 4.67 -2.27 8.21
C LEU A 50 6.20 -2.41 8.28
N GLU A 51 6.94 -1.70 7.43
CA GLU A 51 8.41 -1.66 7.47
C GLU A 51 8.89 -0.92 8.73
N ASN A 52 8.33 0.26 9.02
CA ASN A 52 8.65 1.03 10.23
C ASN A 52 8.38 0.23 11.52
N LEU A 53 7.26 -0.49 11.60
CA LEU A 53 6.94 -1.32 12.77
C LEU A 53 7.94 -2.47 12.97
N LYS A 54 8.51 -3.02 11.89
CA LYS A 54 9.55 -4.06 11.99
C LYS A 54 10.87 -3.46 12.46
N GLU A 55 11.25 -2.31 11.91
CA GLU A 55 12.45 -1.58 12.33
C GLU A 55 12.41 -1.23 13.82
N GLU A 56 11.25 -0.85 14.36
CA GLU A 56 11.05 -0.61 15.80
C GLU A 56 11.13 -1.88 16.66
N THR A 57 10.85 -3.06 16.10
CA THR A 57 10.84 -4.33 16.84
C THR A 57 12.20 -5.04 16.82
N ASP A 58 12.99 -4.80 15.77
CA ASP A 58 14.35 -5.34 15.60
C ASP A 58 15.46 -4.42 16.19
N GLN A 59 15.08 -3.30 16.84
CA GLN A 59 15.94 -2.44 17.67
C GLN A 59 15.85 -2.81 19.15
#